data_AF-A0A2G5CG80-F1
#
_entry.id   AF-A0A2G5CG80-F1
#
_cell.length_a   1.000
_cell.length_b   1.000
_cell.length_c   1.000
_cell.angle_alpha   90.00
_cell.angle_beta   90.00
_cell.angle_gamma   90.00
#
_symmetry.space_group_name_H-M   'P 1'
#
loop_
_entity.id
_entity.type
_entity.pdbx_description
1 polymer ?
#
loop_
_entity_poly.entity_id
_entity_poly.type
_entity_poly.pdbx_seq_one_letter_code
_entity_poly.pdbx_strand_id
1 'polypeptide(L)'
;MVDPDKLMIKADKFALEESSPDEAIQLYTDACSLLEEDGREQMAFDLYRAGTSVYLKLERYEDAATFLLRWGLAADHCNAVNSQCKAYLSAIVVYLYAHDLKQAEKCYNDCSQIDAFLKSDQNRCASKLLSAYAEGDIEEIKRVAQSSSISNLDHMIIRIARKLPTGDMSALKGKEPVDEEPLDENDLT
;
A
#
# COMPACT_ATOMS: atom_id res chain seq x y z
N MET A 1 17.39 3.88 -28.98
CA MET A 1 18.76 3.73 -28.47
C MET A 1 18.72 4.15 -27.01
N VAL A 2 19.03 3.26 -26.06
CA VAL A 2 19.09 3.65 -24.64
C VAL A 2 20.42 4.34 -24.40
N ASP A 3 20.39 5.49 -23.75
CA ASP A 3 21.56 6.31 -23.43
C ASP A 3 22.49 5.56 -22.44
N PRO A 4 23.77 5.31 -22.81
CA PRO A 4 24.73 4.61 -21.95
C PRO A 4 24.91 5.26 -20.58
N ASP A 5 24.84 6.60 -20.50
CA ASP A 5 25.03 7.33 -19.24
C ASP A 5 23.86 7.08 -18.28
N LYS A 6 22.63 6.97 -18.82
CA LYS A 6 21.45 6.59 -18.03
C LYS A 6 21.49 5.14 -17.56
N LEU A 7 22.15 4.24 -18.31
CA LEU A 7 22.33 2.85 -17.90
C LEU A 7 23.35 2.75 -16.76
N MET A 8 24.44 3.52 -16.83
CA MET A 8 25.45 3.58 -15.78
C MET A 8 24.87 4.11 -14.46
N ILE A 9 24.18 5.24 -14.49
CA ILE A 9 23.55 5.83 -13.28
C ILE A 9 22.54 4.85 -12.64
N LYS A 10 21.78 4.10 -13.44
CA LYS A 10 20.86 3.07 -12.92
C LYS A 10 21.60 1.88 -12.32
N ALA A 11 22.71 1.45 -12.93
CA ALA A 11 23.53 0.36 -12.42
C ALA A 11 24.20 0.74 -11.09
N ASP A 12 24.72 1.95 -10.98
CA ASP A 12 25.35 2.47 -9.76
C ASP A 12 24.33 2.62 -8.64
N LYS A 13 23.13 3.14 -8.95
CA LYS A 13 22.01 3.21 -8.00
C LYS A 13 21.64 1.83 -7.46
N PHE A 14 21.51 0.84 -8.35
CA PHE A 14 21.19 -0.52 -7.96
C PHE A 14 22.32 -1.16 -7.13
N ALA A 15 23.58 -0.95 -7.52
CA ALA A 15 24.73 -1.45 -6.77
C ALA A 15 24.78 -0.87 -5.35
N LEU A 16 24.43 0.41 -5.16
CA LEU A 16 24.33 1.03 -3.84
C LEU A 16 23.18 0.42 -3.02
N GLU A 17 21.99 0.27 -3.61
CA GLU A 17 20.84 -0.35 -2.92
C GLU A 17 21.14 -1.77 -2.43
N GLU A 18 21.96 -2.54 -3.15
CA GLU A 18 22.30 -3.91 -2.76
C GLU A 18 23.49 -3.97 -1.78
N SER A 19 24.43 -3.02 -1.83
CA SER A 19 25.63 -3.02 -0.97
C SER A 19 25.43 -2.29 0.35
N SER A 20 24.66 -1.19 0.35
CA SER A 20 24.39 -0.33 1.49
C SER A 20 22.94 0.17 1.46
N PRO A 21 21.93 -0.70 1.68
CA PRO A 21 20.52 -0.34 1.53
C PRO A 21 20.06 0.77 2.48
N ASP A 22 20.58 0.83 3.72
CA ASP A 22 20.25 1.90 4.67
C ASP A 22 20.83 3.26 4.24
N GLU A 23 22.02 3.28 3.64
CA GLU A 23 22.61 4.50 3.07
C GLU A 23 21.81 4.98 1.86
N ALA A 24 21.37 4.06 0.99
CA ALA A 24 20.50 4.38 -0.13
C ALA A 24 19.17 4.99 0.34
N ILE A 25 18.55 4.41 1.37
CA ILE A 25 17.34 4.94 2.01
C ILE A 25 17.59 6.37 2.53
N GLN A 26 18.66 6.57 3.30
CA GLN A 26 18.98 7.87 3.87
C GLN A 26 19.14 8.93 2.78
N LEU A 27 19.89 8.62 1.72
CA LEU A 27 20.07 9.52 0.58
C LEU A 27 18.75 9.86 -0.13
N TYR A 28 17.86 8.88 -0.32
CA TYR A 28 16.54 9.16 -0.90
C TYR A 28 15.68 10.02 0.02
N THR A 29 15.66 9.73 1.32
CA THR A 29 14.90 10.50 2.31
C THR A 29 15.41 11.94 2.42
N ASP A 30 16.72 12.16 2.42
CA ASP A 30 17.32 13.49 2.46
C ASP A 30 17.01 14.28 1.19
N ALA A 31 17.15 13.65 0.02
CA ALA A 31 16.82 14.27 -1.26
C ALA A 31 15.32 14.59 -1.39
N CYS A 32 14.42 13.73 -0.90
CA CYS A 32 12.99 14.06 -0.82
C CYS A 32 12.76 15.29 0.06
N SER A 33 13.43 15.38 1.21
CA SER A 33 13.28 16.50 2.15
C SER A 33 13.74 17.82 1.53
N LEU A 34 14.91 17.83 0.88
CA LEU A 34 15.42 19.02 0.16
C LEU A 34 14.47 19.47 -0.96
N LEU A 35 13.94 18.52 -1.74
CA LEU A 35 13.01 18.84 -2.82
C LEU A 35 11.66 19.36 -2.29
N GLU A 36 11.21 18.86 -1.14
CA GLU A 36 10.01 19.37 -0.45
C GLU A 36 10.21 20.78 0.09
N GLU A 37 11.34 21.05 0.74
CA GLU A 37 11.68 22.38 1.23
C GLU A 37 11.77 23.41 0.10
N ASP A 38 12.26 22.99 -1.07
CA ASP A 38 12.36 23.82 -2.28
C ASP A 38 11.02 23.97 -3.05
N GLY A 39 9.93 23.31 -2.63
CA GLY A 39 8.65 23.30 -3.36
C GLY A 39 8.72 22.60 -4.72
N ARG A 40 9.60 21.58 -4.82
CA ARG A 40 9.88 20.77 -6.02
C ARG A 40 9.50 19.31 -5.79
N GLU A 41 8.45 19.05 -5.01
CA GLU A 41 8.01 17.73 -4.54
C GLU A 41 7.79 16.74 -5.70
N GLN A 42 7.30 17.22 -6.84
CA GLN A 42 7.08 16.37 -8.02
C GLN A 42 8.37 15.67 -8.49
N MET A 43 9.54 16.30 -8.29
CA MET A 43 10.84 15.71 -8.64
C MET A 43 11.26 14.60 -7.68
N ALA A 44 10.67 14.53 -6.49
CA ALA A 44 10.95 13.50 -5.50
C ALA A 44 10.22 12.18 -5.77
N PHE A 45 9.25 12.13 -6.70
CA PHE A 45 8.40 10.94 -6.88
C PHE A 45 9.19 9.68 -7.25
N ASP A 46 10.22 9.80 -8.09
CA ASP A 46 11.07 8.65 -8.43
C ASP A 46 11.97 8.21 -7.27
N LEU A 47 12.25 9.11 -6.32
CA LEU A 47 12.96 8.79 -5.09
C LEU A 47 12.03 8.06 -4.12
N TYR A 48 10.77 8.50 -4.01
CA TYR A 48 9.74 7.81 -3.24
C TYR A 48 9.54 6.36 -3.68
N ARG A 49 9.43 6.15 -5.01
CA ARG A 49 9.33 4.80 -5.58
C ARG A 49 10.55 3.94 -5.25
N ALA A 50 11.75 4.52 -5.37
CA ALA A 50 12.99 3.80 -5.09
C ALA A 50 13.13 3.44 -3.62
N GLY A 51 12.99 4.41 -2.71
CA GLY A 51 13.06 4.18 -1.27
C GLY A 51 12.01 3.17 -0.78
N THR A 52 10.77 3.29 -1.26
CA THR A 52 9.72 2.28 -0.97
C THR A 52 10.15 0.89 -1.41
N SER A 53 10.72 0.75 -2.62
CA SER A 53 11.23 -0.53 -3.11
C SER A 53 12.33 -1.10 -2.22
N VAL A 54 13.26 -0.28 -1.73
CA VAL A 54 14.31 -0.71 -0.80
C VAL A 54 13.71 -1.15 0.55
N TYR A 55 12.83 -0.34 1.14
CA TYR A 55 12.16 -0.72 2.39
C TYR A 55 11.42 -2.06 2.28
N LEU A 56 10.71 -2.29 1.17
CA LEU A 56 10.00 -3.55 0.92
C LEU A 56 10.96 -4.75 0.74
N LYS A 57 12.12 -4.55 0.10
CA LYS A 57 13.16 -5.59 -0.01
C LYS A 57 13.75 -5.95 1.37
N LEU A 58 13.87 -4.98 2.26
CA LEU A 58 14.34 -5.16 3.64
C LEU A 58 13.25 -5.65 4.59
N GLU A 59 12.03 -5.87 4.10
CA GLU A 59 10.86 -6.24 4.90
C GLU A 59 10.51 -5.22 6.01
N ARG A 60 10.94 -3.96 5.83
CA ARG A 60 10.62 -2.81 6.71
C ARG A 60 9.27 -2.21 6.30
N TYR A 61 8.19 -2.97 6.51
CA TYR A 61 6.87 -2.64 5.97
C TYR A 61 6.25 -1.37 6.56
N GLU A 62 6.40 -1.13 7.86
CA GLU A 62 5.88 0.09 8.51
C GLU A 62 6.57 1.35 7.96
N ASP A 63 7.90 1.30 7.79
CA ASP A 63 8.67 2.38 7.18
C ASP A 63 8.25 2.60 5.72
N ALA A 64 8.07 1.53 4.93
CA ALA A 64 7.58 1.62 3.56
C ALA A 64 6.21 2.30 3.47
N ALA A 65 5.27 1.91 4.32
CA ALA A 65 3.93 2.49 4.36
C ALA A 65 3.97 3.97 4.79
N THR A 66 4.78 4.31 5.79
CA THR A 66 4.99 5.70 6.22
C THR A 66 5.60 6.55 5.10
N PHE A 67 6.56 6.00 4.35
CA PHE A 67 7.19 6.69 3.23
C PHE A 67 6.22 6.90 2.05
N LEU A 68 5.32 5.95 1.80
CA LEU A 68 4.22 6.07 0.84
C LEU A 68 3.19 7.14 1.27
N LEU A 69 2.87 7.22 2.58
CA LEU A 69 1.98 8.27 3.08
C LEU A 69 2.60 9.66 2.91
N ARG A 70 3.90 9.82 3.19
CA ARG A 70 4.64 11.06 2.92
C ARG A 70 4.61 11.41 1.42
N TRP A 71 4.79 10.42 0.55
CA TRP A 71 4.63 10.63 -0.90
C TRP A 71 3.22 11.12 -1.26
N GLY A 72 2.18 10.56 -0.65
CA GLY A 72 0.81 11.01 -0.86
C GLY A 72 0.61 12.48 -0.50
N LEU A 73 1.19 12.94 0.61
CA LEU A 73 1.18 14.35 1.00
C LEU A 73 1.97 15.23 0.02
N ALA A 74 3.19 14.82 -0.35
CA ALA A 74 4.00 15.51 -1.36
C ALA A 74 3.27 15.62 -2.72
N ALA A 75 2.50 14.60 -3.09
CA ALA A 75 1.68 14.60 -4.30
C ALA A 75 0.49 15.56 -4.20
N ASP A 76 -0.11 15.72 -3.02
CA ASP A 76 -1.15 16.71 -2.75
C ASP A 76 -0.66 18.14 -2.99
N HIS A 77 0.53 18.47 -2.47
CA HIS A 77 1.16 19.79 -2.65
C HIS A 77 1.36 20.16 -4.14
N CYS A 78 1.59 19.17 -4.99
CA CYS A 78 1.70 19.33 -6.44
C CYS A 78 0.37 19.19 -7.21
N ASN A 79 -0.78 19.05 -6.53
CA ASN A 79 -2.08 18.74 -7.13
C ASN A 79 -2.07 17.46 -7.99
N ALA A 80 -1.18 16.51 -7.69
CA ALA A 80 -1.00 15.26 -8.42
C ALA A 80 -1.91 14.17 -7.87
N VAL A 81 -3.23 14.40 -7.92
CA VAL A 81 -4.28 13.56 -7.30
C VAL A 81 -4.15 12.07 -7.63
N ASN A 82 -3.84 11.72 -8.89
CA ASN A 82 -3.66 10.32 -9.27
C ASN A 82 -2.51 9.64 -8.50
N SER A 83 -1.39 10.36 -8.35
CA SER A 83 -0.23 9.86 -7.60
C SER A 83 -0.53 9.76 -6.11
N GLN A 84 -1.21 10.77 -5.55
CA GLN A 84 -1.67 10.77 -4.16
C GLN A 84 -2.52 9.53 -3.85
N CYS A 85 -3.59 9.29 -4.64
CA CYS A 85 -4.50 8.18 -4.40
C CYS A 85 -3.81 6.82 -4.53
N LYS A 86 -2.88 6.68 -5.49
CA LYS A 86 -2.08 5.46 -5.65
C LYS A 86 -1.12 5.23 -4.49
N ALA A 87 -0.50 6.27 -3.96
CA ALA A 87 0.38 6.17 -2.79
C ALA A 87 -0.39 5.70 -1.55
N TYR A 88 -1.58 6.25 -1.31
CA TYR A 88 -2.45 5.83 -0.20
C TYR A 88 -2.92 4.37 -0.32
N LEU A 89 -3.39 3.95 -1.51
CA LEU A 89 -3.73 2.53 -1.72
C LEU A 89 -2.51 1.63 -1.52
N SER A 90 -1.34 2.06 -1.96
CA SER A 90 -0.10 1.31 -1.79
C SER A 90 0.25 1.13 -0.31
N ALA A 91 0.09 2.15 0.52
CA ALA A 91 0.35 2.06 1.97
C ALA A 91 -0.59 1.03 2.64
N ILE A 92 -1.88 1.04 2.29
CA ILE A 92 -2.86 0.06 2.80
C ILE A 92 -2.48 -1.37 2.39
N VAL A 93 -2.09 -1.57 1.13
CA VAL A 93 -1.62 -2.87 0.62
C VAL A 93 -0.38 -3.37 1.37
N VAL A 94 0.55 -2.46 1.72
CA VAL A 94 1.75 -2.82 2.49
C VAL A 94 1.38 -3.31 3.88
N TYR A 95 0.49 -2.61 4.61
CA TYR A 95 0.03 -3.07 5.93
C TYR A 95 -0.70 -4.42 5.86
N LEU A 96 -1.55 -4.64 4.85
CA LEU A 96 -2.20 -5.93 4.63
C LEU A 96 -1.20 -7.05 4.37
N TYR A 97 -0.17 -6.79 3.56
CA TYR A 97 0.90 -7.74 3.30
C TYR A 97 1.73 -8.08 4.55
N ALA A 98 1.90 -7.10 5.44
CA ALA A 98 2.56 -7.24 6.73
C ALA A 98 1.68 -7.91 7.82
N HIS A 99 0.47 -8.36 7.47
CA HIS A 99 -0.52 -8.94 8.37
C HIS A 99 -1.02 -7.98 9.48
N ASP A 100 -0.89 -6.66 9.27
CA ASP A 100 -1.37 -5.66 10.21
C ASP A 100 -2.68 -5.05 9.72
N LEU A 101 -3.76 -5.83 9.85
CA LEU A 101 -5.10 -5.42 9.43
C LEU A 101 -5.56 -4.16 10.19
N LYS A 102 -5.23 -4.07 11.48
CA LYS A 102 -5.61 -2.93 12.32
C LYS A 102 -4.98 -1.63 11.81
N GLN A 103 -3.69 -1.66 11.46
CA GLN A 103 -3.01 -0.50 10.92
C GLN A 103 -3.44 -0.20 9.48
N ALA A 104 -3.79 -1.22 8.67
CA ALA A 104 -4.39 -1.03 7.35
C ALA A 104 -5.75 -0.31 7.42
N GLU A 105 -6.63 -0.71 8.33
CA GLU A 105 -7.93 -0.06 8.57
C GLU A 105 -7.76 1.38 9.07
N LYS A 106 -6.84 1.60 10.00
CA LYS A 106 -6.52 2.95 10.47
C LYS A 106 -6.04 3.83 9.32
N CYS A 107 -5.08 3.34 8.53
CA CYS A 107 -4.57 4.03 7.35
C CYS A 107 -5.70 4.37 6.36
N TYR A 108 -6.60 3.42 6.09
CA TYR A 108 -7.77 3.65 5.23
C TYR A 108 -8.71 4.73 5.78
N ASN A 109 -9.02 4.72 7.08
CA ASN A 109 -9.90 5.69 7.70
C ASN A 109 -9.32 7.11 7.65
N ASP A 110 -8.02 7.24 7.91
CA ASP A 110 -7.29 8.51 7.84
C ASP A 110 -7.27 9.03 6.39
N CYS A 111 -6.88 8.19 5.42
CA CYS A 111 -6.88 8.56 4.00
C CYS A 111 -8.27 8.90 3.47
N SER A 112 -9.33 8.26 3.98
CA SER A 112 -10.71 8.51 3.55
C SER A 112 -11.27 9.85 4.03
N GLN A 113 -10.57 10.56 4.93
CA GLN A 113 -10.87 11.96 5.24
C GLN A 113 -10.49 12.92 4.10
N ILE A 114 -9.68 12.45 3.15
CA ILE A 114 -9.25 13.24 2.00
C ILE A 114 -10.26 13.05 0.86
N ASP A 115 -10.97 14.12 0.51
CA ASP A 115 -12.01 14.15 -0.53
C ASP A 115 -11.57 13.53 -1.87
N ALA A 116 -10.34 13.81 -2.28
CA ALA A 116 -9.74 13.30 -3.51
C ALA A 116 -9.60 11.77 -3.48
N PHE A 117 -9.17 11.22 -2.35
CA PHE A 117 -9.08 9.78 -2.17
C PHE A 117 -10.46 9.15 -2.04
N LEU A 118 -11.35 9.71 -1.23
CA LEU A 118 -12.70 9.18 -0.98
C LEU A 118 -13.49 8.94 -2.28
N LYS A 119 -13.34 9.82 -3.28
CA LYS A 119 -14.04 9.73 -4.56
C LYS A 119 -13.33 8.83 -5.60
N SER A 120 -12.14 8.32 -5.29
CA SER A 120 -11.26 7.61 -6.23
C SER A 120 -11.56 6.12 -6.39
N ASP A 121 -11.10 5.55 -7.51
CA ASP A 121 -11.11 4.09 -7.73
C ASP A 121 -10.16 3.36 -6.75
N GLN A 122 -9.14 4.06 -6.24
CA GLN A 122 -8.22 3.53 -5.24
C GLN A 122 -8.93 3.31 -3.89
N ASN A 123 -9.79 4.24 -3.46
CA ASN A 123 -10.61 4.05 -2.26
C ASN A 123 -11.60 2.90 -2.42
N ARG A 124 -12.28 2.80 -3.58
CA ARG A 124 -13.18 1.66 -3.86
C ARG A 124 -12.44 0.32 -3.81
N CYS A 125 -11.21 0.28 -4.32
CA CYS A 125 -10.36 -0.91 -4.25
C CYS A 125 -9.93 -1.24 -2.82
N ALA A 126 -9.49 -0.24 -2.04
CA ALA A 126 -9.11 -0.42 -0.64
C ALA A 126 -10.28 -0.90 0.22
N SER A 127 -11.45 -0.29 0.07
CA SER A 127 -12.68 -0.68 0.77
C SER A 127 -13.05 -2.14 0.49
N LYS A 128 -13.04 -2.56 -0.79
CA LYS A 128 -13.30 -3.96 -1.16
C LYS A 128 -12.29 -4.94 -0.57
N LEU A 129 -11.00 -4.59 -0.57
CA LEU A 129 -9.98 -5.42 0.07
C LEU A 129 -10.28 -5.58 1.56
N LEU A 130 -10.48 -4.48 2.29
CA LEU A 130 -10.71 -4.52 3.73
C LEU A 130 -11.99 -5.27 4.10
N SER A 131 -13.09 -5.07 3.36
CA SER A 131 -14.32 -5.86 3.55
C SER A 131 -14.07 -7.35 3.35
N ALA A 132 -13.35 -7.75 2.29
CA ALA A 132 -13.04 -9.15 2.05
C ALA A 132 -12.14 -9.76 3.16
N TYR A 133 -11.21 -8.97 3.73
CA TYR A 133 -10.46 -9.38 4.91
C TYR A 133 -11.38 -9.54 6.14
N ALA A 134 -12.28 -8.60 6.39
CA ALA A 134 -13.22 -8.66 7.52
C ALA A 134 -14.18 -9.86 7.43
N GLU A 135 -14.57 -10.25 6.21
CA GLU A 135 -15.45 -11.39 5.93
C GLU A 135 -14.69 -12.73 5.81
N GLY A 136 -13.36 -12.71 5.76
CA GLY A 136 -12.54 -13.88 5.49
C GLY A 136 -12.71 -14.45 4.07
N ASP A 137 -13.15 -13.64 3.11
CA ASP A 137 -13.37 -14.05 1.72
C ASP A 137 -12.04 -14.04 0.94
N ILE A 138 -11.36 -15.19 0.99
CA ILE A 138 -10.07 -15.41 0.33
C ILE A 138 -10.14 -15.20 -1.19
N GLU A 139 -11.24 -15.61 -1.83
CA GLU A 139 -11.36 -15.54 -3.29
C GLU A 139 -11.60 -14.09 -3.73
N GLU A 140 -12.38 -13.33 -2.97
CA GLU A 140 -12.55 -11.89 -3.20
C GLU A 140 -11.23 -11.13 -2.99
N ILE A 141 -10.45 -11.46 -1.94
CA ILE A 141 -9.12 -10.85 -1.74
C ILE A 141 -8.23 -11.06 -2.97
N LYS A 142 -8.12 -12.30 -3.46
CA LYS A 142 -7.32 -12.62 -4.66
C LYS A 142 -7.83 -11.88 -5.89
N ARG A 143 -9.14 -11.80 -6.07
CA ARG A 143 -9.77 -11.12 -7.21
C ARG A 143 -9.47 -9.62 -7.20
N VAL A 144 -9.62 -8.95 -6.05
CA VAL A 144 -9.37 -7.51 -5.93
C VAL A 144 -7.87 -7.21 -6.07
N ALA A 145 -7.00 -8.08 -5.54
CA ALA A 145 -5.54 -7.99 -5.72
C ALA A 145 -5.08 -8.06 -7.19
N GLN A 146 -5.93 -8.55 -8.10
CA GLN A 146 -5.66 -8.60 -9.54
C GLN A 146 -6.35 -7.47 -10.33
N SER A 147 -7.10 -6.59 -9.67
CA SER A 147 -7.84 -5.51 -10.31
C SER A 147 -6.93 -4.51 -11.04
N SER A 148 -7.52 -3.70 -11.92
CA SER A 148 -6.82 -2.61 -12.61
C SER A 148 -6.30 -1.54 -11.65
N SER A 149 -7.02 -1.26 -10.55
CA SER A 149 -6.58 -0.32 -9.51
C SER A 149 -5.24 -0.74 -8.89
N ILE A 150 -5.04 -2.05 -8.68
CA ILE A 150 -3.77 -2.61 -8.22
C ILE A 150 -2.75 -2.66 -9.36
N SER A 151 -3.13 -3.14 -10.55
CA SER A 151 -2.22 -3.31 -11.68
C SER A 151 -1.64 -2.00 -12.22
N ASN A 152 -2.20 -0.85 -11.83
CA ASN A 152 -1.72 0.48 -12.16
C ASN A 152 -0.83 1.13 -11.08
N LEU A 153 -0.51 0.40 -10.00
CA LEU A 153 0.44 0.83 -8.96
C LEU A 153 1.89 0.60 -9.38
N ASP A 154 2.84 0.97 -8.53
CA ASP A 154 4.25 0.69 -8.78
C ASP A 154 4.56 -0.81 -8.71
N HIS A 155 5.54 -1.24 -9.52
CA HIS A 155 5.83 -2.65 -9.75
C HIS A 155 6.03 -3.49 -8.47
N MET A 156 6.72 -2.93 -7.47
CA MET A 156 6.94 -3.64 -6.20
C MET A 156 5.63 -3.82 -5.41
N ILE A 157 4.76 -2.82 -5.43
CA ILE A 157 3.44 -2.88 -4.79
C ILE A 157 2.56 -3.91 -5.49
N ILE A 158 2.55 -3.94 -6.83
CA ILE A 158 1.85 -4.97 -7.61
C ILE A 158 2.32 -6.36 -7.20
N ARG A 159 3.64 -6.55 -7.05
CA ARG A 159 4.24 -7.85 -6.71
C ARG A 159 3.79 -8.34 -5.33
N ILE A 160 3.74 -7.47 -4.31
CA ILE A 160 3.27 -7.86 -2.98
C ILE A 160 1.74 -8.02 -2.94
N ALA A 161 0.98 -7.16 -3.63
CA ALA A 161 -0.47 -7.24 -3.69
C ALA A 161 -0.94 -8.58 -4.28
N ARG A 162 -0.28 -9.05 -5.34
CA ARG A 162 -0.59 -10.34 -5.97
C ARG A 162 -0.32 -11.57 -5.11
N LYS A 163 0.40 -11.42 -4.01
CA LYS A 163 0.60 -12.49 -3.02
C LYS A 163 -0.52 -12.53 -1.98
N LEU A 164 -1.37 -11.49 -1.91
CA LEU A 164 -2.47 -11.46 -0.97
C LEU A 164 -3.54 -12.52 -1.31
N PRO A 165 -4.18 -13.11 -0.29
CA PRO A 165 -3.84 -12.94 1.11
C PRO A 165 -2.57 -13.73 1.50
N THR A 166 -1.76 -13.16 2.39
CA THR A 166 -0.59 -13.81 2.98
C THR A 166 -0.85 -14.09 4.46
N GLY A 167 -0.15 -15.08 5.05
CA GLY A 167 -0.22 -15.38 6.48
C GLY A 167 -1.19 -16.50 6.84
N ASP A 168 -1.45 -16.70 8.14
CA ASP A 168 -2.41 -17.70 8.60
C ASP A 168 -3.85 -17.18 8.48
N MET A 169 -4.53 -17.63 7.41
CA MET A 169 -5.90 -17.24 7.09
C MET A 169 -6.95 -17.98 7.92
N SER A 170 -6.54 -18.93 8.76
CA SER A 170 -7.44 -19.67 9.65
C SER A 170 -8.08 -18.75 10.69
N ALA A 171 -7.38 -17.68 11.08
CA ALA A 171 -7.86 -16.67 12.02
C ALA A 171 -8.94 -15.74 11.45
N LEU A 172 -9.08 -15.66 10.11
CA LEU A 172 -10.09 -14.81 9.45
C LEU A 172 -11.43 -15.53 9.26
N LYS A 173 -11.45 -16.86 9.42
CA LYS A 173 -12.69 -17.66 9.51
C LYS A 173 -13.30 -17.53 10.92
N GLY A 174 -13.74 -16.33 11.26
CA GLY A 174 -14.24 -15.99 12.60
C GLY A 174 -15.67 -15.49 12.58
N LYS A 175 -16.61 -16.32 12.11
CA LYS A 175 -18.04 -16.40 12.51
C LYS A 175 -18.69 -17.49 11.66
N GLU A 176 -18.66 -18.73 12.17
CA GLU A 176 -19.69 -19.70 11.77
C GLU A 176 -21.06 -19.09 12.09
N PRO A 177 -22.10 -19.29 11.25
CA PRO A 177 -23.45 -18.93 11.64
C PRO A 177 -23.73 -19.62 12.98
N VAL A 178 -24.08 -18.83 13.99
CA VAL A 178 -24.68 -19.38 15.20
C VAL A 178 -25.88 -20.17 14.72
N ASP A 179 -25.84 -21.49 14.87
CA ASP A 179 -27.00 -22.34 14.68
C ASP A 179 -28.15 -21.68 15.44
N GLU A 180 -29.13 -21.16 14.70
CA GLU A 180 -30.37 -20.70 15.29
C GLU A 180 -30.95 -21.91 16.01
N GLU A 181 -30.88 -21.91 17.34
CA GLU A 181 -31.64 -22.85 18.16
C GLU A 181 -33.08 -22.78 17.68
N PRO A 182 -33.69 -23.91 17.30
CA PRO A 182 -35.09 -23.91 16.88
C PRO A 182 -35.91 -23.35 18.04
N LEU A 183 -36.62 -22.25 17.78
CA LEU A 183 -37.56 -21.64 18.73
C LEU A 183 -38.52 -22.74 19.21
N ASP A 184 -38.42 -23.09 20.48
CA ASP A 184 -39.33 -24.02 21.14
C ASP A 184 -40.70 -23.35 21.23
N GLU A 185 -41.64 -23.79 20.39
CA GLU A 185 -43.01 -23.26 20.32
C GLU A 185 -43.88 -23.59 21.56
N ASN A 186 -43.32 -24.14 22.65
CA ASN A 186 -44.09 -24.55 23.83
C ASN A 186 -44.17 -23.55 24.98
N ASP A 187 -43.67 -22.31 24.86
CA ASP A 187 -43.74 -21.33 25.96
C ASP A 187 -44.95 -20.36 25.88
N LEU A 188 -46.00 -20.73 25.13
CA LEU A 188 -47.30 -20.05 25.13
C LEU A 188 -48.43 -21.00 25.51
N THR A 189 -48.50 -21.38 26.79
CA THR A 189 -49.75 -21.84 27.44
C THR A 189 -49.88 -21.31 28.85
#